data_AF-A0A8B8G293-F1
#
_entry.id   AF-A0A8B8G293-F1
#
_cell.length_a   1.000
_cell.length_b   1.000
_cell.length_c   1.000
_cell.angle_alpha   90.00
_cell.angle_beta   90.00
_cell.angle_gamma   90.00
#
_symmetry.space_group_name_H-M   'P 1'
#
loop_
_entity.id
_entity.type
_entity.pdbx_description
1 polymer ?
#
loop_
_entity_poly.entity_id
_entity_poly.type
_entity_poly.pdbx_seq_one_letter_code
_entity_poly.pdbx_strand_id
1 'polypeptide(L)'
;MDANNDKNSNINRIEKCLESLLYPSLVRVLDDAYKSDAINYSHKFRQIFMNRLVEDLWKNNPLHPERKNSNICNMPFSTFSSDQLRPPRTFSWGMSRNQAAIIIQSAYRAHTVRIRPDVAEMRAFWRALTTKDHE
;
A
#
# COMPACT_ATOMS: atom_id res chain seq x y z
N MET A 1 27.52 -2.09 40.90
CA MET A 1 28.31 -1.30 39.93
C MET A 1 27.67 -1.39 38.52
N ASP A 2 26.34 -1.54 38.44
CA ASP A 2 25.77 -2.34 37.33
C ASP A 2 24.84 -1.56 36.38
N ALA A 3 24.39 -0.36 36.75
CA ALA A 3 23.48 0.43 35.93
C ALA A 3 24.14 1.06 34.68
N ASN A 4 25.46 1.30 34.70
CA ASN A 4 26.18 1.89 33.57
C ASN A 4 26.55 0.84 32.50
N ASN A 5 26.76 -0.41 32.90
CA ASN A 5 27.09 -1.50 31.99
C ASN A 5 25.85 -1.94 31.18
N ASP A 6 24.69 -2.02 31.84
CA ASP A 6 23.40 -2.32 31.17
C ASP A 6 22.97 -1.22 30.18
N LYS A 7 23.23 0.05 30.50
CA LYS A 7 22.94 1.18 29.59
C LYS A 7 23.80 1.10 28.32
N ASN A 8 25.11 0.86 28.46
CA ASN A 8 26.00 0.72 27.31
C ASN A 8 25.67 -0.51 26.45
N SER A 9 25.30 -1.64 27.07
CA SER A 9 24.83 -2.84 26.36
C SER A 9 23.58 -2.57 25.53
N ASN A 10 22.61 -1.82 26.08
CA ASN A 10 21.38 -1.46 25.37
C ASN A 10 21.64 -0.48 24.23
N ILE A 11 22.53 0.50 24.39
CA ILE A 11 22.92 1.44 23.32
C ILE A 11 23.54 0.68 22.13
N ASN A 12 24.48 -0.22 22.41
CA ASN A 12 25.12 -1.04 21.36
C ASN A 12 24.11 -1.95 20.65
N ARG A 13 23.09 -2.48 21.36
CA ARG A 13 22.01 -3.25 20.75
C ARG A 13 21.15 -2.40 19.83
N ILE A 14 20.81 -1.18 20.24
CA ILE A 14 20.01 -0.25 19.43
C ILE A 14 20.79 0.15 18.17
N GLU A 15 22.06 0.52 18.31
CA GLU A 15 22.94 0.88 17.20
C GLU A 15 23.01 -0.25 16.16
N LYS A 16 23.24 -1.48 16.60
CA LYS A 16 23.22 -2.67 15.73
C LYS A 16 21.87 -2.87 15.03
N CYS A 17 20.75 -2.63 15.71
CA CYS A 17 19.42 -2.70 15.09
C CYS A 17 19.21 -1.58 14.05
N LEU A 18 19.65 -0.36 14.34
CA LEU A 18 19.58 0.77 13.40
C LEU A 18 20.38 0.47 12.13
N GLU A 19 21.58 -0.08 12.29
CA GLU A 19 22.48 -0.39 11.17
C GLU A 19 22.03 -1.58 10.33
N SER A 20 21.60 -2.66 10.98
CA SER A 20 21.27 -3.90 10.26
C SER A 20 19.89 -3.90 9.60
N LEU A 21 18.93 -3.16 10.17
CA LEU A 21 17.54 -3.16 9.72
C LEU A 21 17.11 -1.80 9.17
N LEU A 22 17.25 -0.75 9.97
CA LEU A 22 16.62 0.53 9.65
C LEU A 22 17.31 1.23 8.47
N TYR A 23 18.64 1.36 8.47
CA TYR A 23 19.34 2.05 7.39
C TYR A 23 19.13 1.38 6.01
N PRO A 24 19.27 0.05 5.85
CA PRO A 24 18.99 -0.60 4.58
C PRO A 24 17.55 -0.40 4.11
N SER A 25 16.58 -0.45 5.02
CA SER A 25 15.17 -0.20 4.70
C SER A 25 14.92 1.24 4.29
N LEU A 26 15.51 2.22 4.98
CA LEU A 26 15.42 3.64 4.61
C LEU A 26 15.98 3.88 3.21
N VAL A 27 17.14 3.31 2.88
CA VAL A 27 17.75 3.46 1.56
C VAL A 27 16.85 2.90 0.46
N ARG A 28 16.31 1.68 0.63
CA ARG A 28 15.39 1.08 -0.35
C ARG A 28 14.13 1.92 -0.56
N VAL A 29 13.49 2.33 0.54
CA VAL A 29 12.22 3.05 0.51
C VAL A 29 12.40 4.46 -0.06
N LEU A 30 13.51 5.13 0.23
CA LEU A 30 13.85 6.43 -0.35
C LEU A 30 14.21 6.33 -1.84
N ASP A 31 14.94 5.30 -2.25
CA ASP A 31 15.25 5.04 -3.67
C ASP A 31 13.97 4.76 -4.48
N ASP A 32 13.06 3.95 -3.94
CA ASP A 32 11.74 3.72 -4.54
C ASP A 32 10.91 5.01 -4.62
N ALA A 33 10.93 5.83 -3.57
CA ALA A 33 10.26 7.12 -3.54
C ALA A 33 10.83 8.09 -4.59
N TYR A 34 12.15 8.09 -4.79
CA TYR A 34 12.82 8.89 -5.79
C TYR A 34 12.44 8.44 -7.21
N LYS A 35 12.53 7.14 -7.50
CA LYS A 35 12.16 6.55 -8.80
C LYS A 35 10.70 6.80 -9.20
N SER A 36 9.82 6.89 -8.21
CA SER A 36 8.38 7.11 -8.42
C SER A 36 7.97 8.58 -8.40
N ASP A 37 8.93 9.51 -8.27
CA ASP A 37 8.67 10.94 -8.10
C ASP A 37 7.73 11.26 -6.92
N ALA A 38 7.71 10.36 -5.92
CA ALA A 38 6.78 10.43 -4.80
C ALA A 38 7.08 11.60 -3.85
N ILE A 39 8.33 12.04 -3.81
CA ILE A 39 8.83 13.14 -2.98
C ILE A 39 8.09 14.45 -3.33
N ASN A 40 7.71 14.63 -4.59
CA ASN A 40 6.97 15.80 -5.07
C ASN A 40 5.50 15.82 -4.63
N TYR A 41 4.96 14.72 -4.08
CA TYR A 41 3.60 14.66 -3.54
C TYR A 41 3.55 15.10 -2.07
N SER A 42 3.81 16.40 -1.83
CA SER A 42 4.10 16.96 -0.50
C SER A 42 3.07 16.63 0.59
N HIS A 43 1.78 16.64 0.28
CA HIS A 43 0.72 16.51 1.28
C HIS A 43 0.51 15.09 1.81
N LYS A 44 0.98 14.05 1.08
CA LYS A 44 0.83 12.64 1.48
C LYS A 44 2.15 11.91 1.63
N PHE A 45 3.25 12.45 1.09
CA PHE A 45 4.56 11.80 1.08
C PHE A 45 4.94 11.22 2.45
N ARG A 46 4.80 11.99 3.54
CA ARG A 46 5.13 11.51 4.89
C ARG A 46 4.35 10.24 5.28
N GLN A 47 3.04 10.23 5.09
CA GLN A 47 2.21 9.08 5.47
C GLN A 47 2.51 7.86 4.59
N ILE A 48 2.70 8.10 3.29
CA ILE A 48 3.05 7.06 2.32
C ILE A 48 4.41 6.45 2.66
N PHE A 49 5.40 7.30 2.94
CA PHE A 49 6.75 6.91 3.29
C PHE A 49 6.76 6.06 4.56
N MET A 50 6.07 6.50 5.61
CA MET A 50 5.99 5.73 6.86
C MET A 50 5.32 4.38 6.64
N ASN A 51 4.24 4.31 5.88
CA ASN A 51 3.60 3.04 5.55
C ASN A 51 4.58 2.11 4.82
N ARG A 52 5.26 2.61 3.77
CA ARG A 52 6.22 1.83 3.01
C ARG A 52 7.44 1.38 3.81
N LEU A 53 7.91 2.22 4.73
CA LEU A 53 8.99 1.87 5.65
C LEU A 53 8.58 0.74 6.59
N VAL A 54 7.38 0.81 7.16
CA VAL A 54 6.83 -0.23 8.02
C VAL A 54 6.66 -1.54 7.25
N GLU A 55 6.17 -1.48 6.01
CA GLU A 55 6.03 -2.64 5.13
C GLU A 55 7.38 -3.32 4.84
N ASP A 56 8.41 -2.54 4.49
CA ASP A 56 9.74 -3.06 4.19
C ASP A 56 10.40 -3.67 5.44
N LEU A 57 10.30 -2.99 6.60
CA LEU A 57 10.81 -3.51 7.87
C LEU A 57 10.12 -4.81 8.29
N TRP A 58 8.80 -4.91 8.08
CA TRP A 58 8.05 -6.12 8.44
C TRP A 58 8.42 -7.31 7.55
N LYS A 59 8.57 -7.08 6.23
CA LYS A 59 8.94 -8.12 5.26
C LYS A 59 10.38 -8.57 5.39
N ASN A 60 11.30 -7.65 5.68
CA ASN A 60 12.73 -7.91 5.79
C ASN A 60 13.19 -8.19 7.23
N ASN A 61 12.27 -8.54 8.13
CA ASN A 61 12.61 -8.89 9.49
C ASN A 61 13.40 -10.23 9.52
N PRO A 62 14.67 -10.25 9.96
CA PRO A 62 15.50 -11.45 9.95
C PRO A 62 15.02 -12.51 10.95
N LEU A 63 14.22 -12.14 11.95
CA LEU A 63 13.58 -13.09 12.86
C LEU A 63 12.41 -13.84 12.21
N HIS A 64 11.91 -13.33 11.08
CA HIS A 64 10.73 -13.83 10.39
C HIS A 64 10.95 -13.90 8.87
N PRO A 65 11.89 -14.75 8.40
CA PRO A 65 12.24 -14.85 6.98
C PRO A 65 11.06 -15.29 6.11
N GLU A 66 10.04 -15.96 6.67
CA GLU A 66 8.80 -16.36 5.99
C GLU A 66 7.98 -15.15 5.48
N ARG A 67 8.19 -13.96 6.05
CA ARG A 67 7.42 -12.76 5.71
C ARG A 67 7.83 -12.09 4.42
N LYS A 68 9.02 -12.42 3.88
CA LYS A 68 9.57 -11.77 2.68
C LYS A 68 8.62 -11.86 1.47
N ASN A 69 7.91 -12.97 1.34
CA ASN A 69 6.93 -13.23 0.27
C ASN A 69 5.46 -13.09 0.74
N SER A 70 5.23 -12.66 1.98
CA SER A 70 3.89 -12.55 2.54
C SER A 70 3.17 -11.30 2.03
N ASN A 71 1.85 -11.43 1.87
CA ASN A 71 0.99 -10.29 1.59
C ASN A 71 0.97 -9.35 2.82
N ILE A 72 0.95 -8.05 2.56
CA ILE A 72 0.83 -7.00 3.57
C ILE A 72 -0.42 -7.12 4.43
N CYS A 73 -1.49 -7.70 3.87
CA CYS A 73 -2.71 -7.99 4.63
C CYS A 73 -2.49 -8.98 5.78
N ASN A 74 -1.40 -9.74 5.79
CA ASN A 74 -1.07 -10.68 6.86
C ASN A 74 -0.35 -9.99 8.03
N MET A 75 -0.11 -8.68 7.95
CA MET A 75 0.57 -7.90 8.98
C MET A 75 -0.41 -7.64 10.14
N PRO A 76 -0.06 -8.00 11.39
CA PRO A 76 -1.02 -7.99 12.51
C PRO A 76 -1.47 -6.58 12.92
N PHE A 77 -0.66 -5.57 12.62
CA PHE A 77 -0.98 -4.15 12.84
C PHE A 77 -1.58 -3.47 11.60
N SER A 78 -1.87 -4.24 10.55
CA SER A 78 -2.77 -3.81 9.49
C SER A 78 -4.21 -4.05 9.95
N THR A 79 -4.70 -3.20 10.87
CA THR A 79 -6.11 -3.22 11.27
C THR A 79 -6.97 -2.70 10.11
N PHE A 80 -7.10 -3.51 9.07
CA PHE A 80 -8.19 -3.41 8.13
C PHE A 80 -9.41 -4.00 8.84
N SER A 81 -10.34 -3.16 9.26
CA SER A 81 -11.63 -3.62 9.76
C SER A 81 -12.25 -4.53 8.69
N SER A 82 -12.50 -5.79 9.04
CA SER A 82 -12.88 -6.88 8.13
C SER A 82 -14.17 -6.62 7.36
N ASP A 83 -14.99 -5.66 7.79
CA ASP A 83 -16.24 -5.28 7.13
C ASP A 83 -16.04 -4.41 5.86
N GLN A 84 -14.80 -3.97 5.61
CA GLN A 84 -14.45 -3.18 4.42
C GLN A 84 -13.34 -3.85 3.63
N LEU A 85 -13.62 -5.02 3.07
CA LEU A 85 -12.75 -5.64 2.06
C LEU A 85 -12.74 -4.80 0.77
N ARG A 86 -12.04 -3.66 0.78
CA ARG A 86 -11.40 -3.21 -0.46
C ARG A 86 -10.20 -4.12 -0.69
N PRO A 87 -10.03 -4.67 -1.91
CA PRO A 87 -8.82 -5.40 -2.23
C PRO A 87 -7.61 -4.53 -1.86
N PRO A 88 -6.48 -5.12 -1.41
CA PRO A 88 -5.29 -4.38 -1.07
C PRO A 88 -5.00 -3.46 -2.25
N ARG A 89 -5.28 -2.17 -2.06
CA ARG A 89 -4.88 -1.17 -3.02
C ARG A 89 -3.39 -1.26 -2.94
N THR A 90 -2.76 -1.93 -3.91
CA THR A 90 -1.32 -1.91 -4.07
C THR A 90 -0.99 -0.44 -3.99
N PHE A 91 -0.45 -0.03 -2.84
CA PHE A 91 -0.27 1.37 -2.53
C PHE A 91 0.95 1.78 -3.34
N SER A 92 0.78 1.89 -4.66
CA SER A 92 1.79 2.41 -5.55
C SER A 92 2.09 3.81 -5.04
N TRP A 93 3.37 4.05 -4.77
CA TRP A 93 3.90 5.41 -4.67
C TRP A 93 3.24 6.21 -5.78
N GLY A 94 2.48 7.24 -5.39
CA GLY A 94 1.42 7.87 -6.17
C GLY A 94 1.44 7.53 -7.67
N MET A 95 0.39 6.85 -8.14
CA MET A 95 0.16 6.53 -9.55
C MET A 95 0.71 7.62 -10.49
N SER A 96 1.57 7.23 -11.44
CA SER A 96 2.20 8.21 -12.33
C SER A 96 1.12 9.04 -13.05
N ARG A 97 1.42 10.30 -13.39
CA ARG A 97 0.45 11.17 -14.06
C ARG A 97 -0.15 10.52 -15.30
N ASN A 98 0.65 9.78 -16.08
CA ASN A 98 0.20 9.06 -17.27
C ASN A 98 -0.73 7.89 -16.93
N GLN A 99 -0.39 7.09 -15.91
CA GLN A 99 -1.25 6.00 -15.45
C GLN A 99 -2.58 6.53 -14.90
N ALA A 100 -2.53 7.61 -14.13
CA ALA A 100 -3.72 8.27 -13.61
C ALA A 100 -4.59 8.82 -14.75
N ALA A 101 -3.97 9.45 -15.75
CA ALA A 101 -4.66 9.94 -16.94
C ALA A 101 -5.35 8.80 -17.70
N ILE A 102 -4.67 7.66 -17.92
CA ILE A 102 -5.25 6.49 -18.59
C ILE A 102 -6.48 5.95 -17.83
N ILE A 103 -6.39 5.87 -16.49
CA ILE A 103 -7.50 5.38 -15.67
C ILE A 103 -8.67 6.36 -15.68
N ILE A 104 -8.41 7.65 -15.53
CA ILE A 104 -9.45 8.69 -15.58
C ILE A 104 -10.11 8.70 -16.97
N GLN A 105 -9.32 8.67 -18.04
CA GLN A 105 -9.83 8.70 -19.41
C GLN A 105 -10.64 7.44 -19.75
N SER A 106 -10.18 6.26 -19.35
CA SER A 106 -10.92 5.00 -19.56
C SER A 106 -12.23 4.98 -18.78
N ALA A 107 -12.21 5.42 -17.51
CA ALA A 107 -13.42 5.56 -16.70
C ALA A 107 -14.41 6.57 -17.31
N TYR A 108 -13.92 7.72 -17.78
CA TYR A 108 -14.73 8.74 -18.43
C TYR A 108 -15.36 8.22 -19.73
N ARG A 109 -14.57 7.61 -20.62
CA ARG A 109 -15.08 7.00 -21.87
C ARG A 109 -16.15 5.95 -21.58
N ALA A 110 -15.92 5.09 -20.60
CA ALA A 110 -16.90 4.10 -20.19
C ALA A 110 -18.18 4.75 -19.64
N HIS A 111 -18.06 5.83 -18.85
CA HIS A 111 -19.20 6.57 -18.32
C HIS A 111 -20.03 7.22 -19.43
N THR A 112 -19.40 7.89 -20.39
CA THR A 112 -20.08 8.51 -21.53
C THR A 112 -20.91 7.49 -22.31
N VAL A 113 -20.36 6.30 -22.56
CA VAL A 113 -21.10 5.22 -23.24
C VAL A 113 -22.26 4.70 -22.38
N ARG A 114 -22.06 4.55 -21.07
CA ARG A 114 -23.07 4.01 -20.14
C ARG A 114 -24.26 4.95 -19.90
N ILE A 115 -24.09 6.26 -20.11
CA ILE A 115 -25.19 7.22 -19.98
C ILE A 115 -26.11 7.23 -21.21
N ARG A 116 -25.64 6.74 -22.36
CA ARG A 116 -26.47 6.72 -23.56
C ARG A 116 -27.75 5.90 -23.29
N PRO A 117 -28.94 6.40 -23.72
CA PRO A 117 -30.22 5.82 -23.31
C PRO A 117 -30.38 4.37 -23.77
N ASP A 118 -29.95 4.05 -24.99
CA ASP A 118 -29.89 2.70 -25.56
C ASP A 118 -29.08 1.73 -24.68
N VAL A 119 -27.89 2.16 -24.26
CA VAL A 119 -27.00 1.35 -23.41
C VAL A 119 -27.52 1.24 -21.99
N ALA A 120 -28.08 2.33 -21.43
CA ALA A 120 -28.61 2.36 -20.07
C ALA A 120 -29.83 1.45 -19.92
N GLU A 121 -30.75 1.49 -20.88
CA GLU A 121 -31.94 0.63 -20.94
C GLU A 121 -31.54 -0.85 -21.02
N MET A 122 -30.63 -1.19 -21.94
CA MET A 122 -30.13 -2.57 -22.08
C MET A 122 -29.45 -3.06 -20.79
N ARG A 123 -28.64 -2.21 -20.13
CA ARG A 123 -28.02 -2.57 -18.85
C ARG A 123 -29.03 -2.75 -17.72
N ALA A 124 -30.11 -1.97 -17.70
CA ALA A 124 -31.19 -2.12 -16.73
C ALA A 124 -31.97 -3.44 -16.97
N PHE A 125 -32.25 -3.76 -18.23
CA PHE A 125 -32.87 -5.02 -18.63
C PHE A 125 -32.07 -6.23 -18.15
N TRP A 126 -30.75 -6.28 -18.43
CA TRP A 126 -29.90 -7.39 -17.99
C TRP A 126 -29.80 -7.51 -16.47
N ARG A 127 -29.78 -6.38 -15.74
CA ARG A 127 -29.81 -6.40 -14.27
C ARG A 127 -31.10 -7.02 -13.72
N ALA A 128 -32.24 -6.65 -14.31
CA ALA A 128 -33.54 -7.16 -13.90
C ALA A 128 -33.72 -8.67 -14.16
N LEU A 129 -33.08 -9.20 -15.21
CA LEU A 129 -33.03 -10.65 -15.44
C LEU A 129 -32.20 -11.36 -14.38
N THR A 130 -30.98 -10.89 -14.11
CA THR A 130 -30.11 -11.51 -13.10
C THR A 130 -30.68 -11.50 -11.68
N THR A 131 -31.54 -10.53 -11.34
CA THR A 131 -32.19 -10.50 -10.01
C THR A 131 -33.37 -11.47 -9.91
N LYS A 132 -34.03 -11.80 -11.02
CA LYS A 132 -35.17 -12.73 -11.06
C LYS A 132 -34.74 -14.20 -11.00
N ASP A 133 -33.54 -14.53 -11.44
CA ASP A 133 -32.99 -15.89 -11.38
C ASP A 133 -32.52 -16.30 -9.97
N HIS A 134 -32.60 -15.38 -8.99
CA HIS A 134 -32.17 -15.56 -7.60
C HIS A 134 -33.31 -15.41 -6.57
N GLU A 135 -34.55 -15.25 -7.02
CA GLU A 135 -35.80 -15.40 -6.24
C GLU A 135 -36.45 -16.76 -6.55
#